data_AF-A0AAV0L4M8-F1
#
_entry.id   AF-A0AAV0L4M8-F1
#
_cell.length_a   1.000
_cell.length_b   1.000
_cell.length_c   1.000
_cell.angle_alpha   90.00
_cell.angle_beta   90.00
_cell.angle_gamma   90.00
#
_symmetry.space_group_name_H-M   'P 1'
#
loop_
_entity.id
_entity.type
_entity.pdbx_description
1 polymer ?
#
loop_
_entity_poly.entity_id
_entity_poly.type
_entity_poly.pdbx_seq_one_letter_code
_entity_poly.pdbx_strand_id
1 'polypeptide(L)' 'HVAVCVGGSCRRFVVRATHLNHPIFNRILSQAEEEFGFANAGPLRIPYDELEFEEILKLVSRPDSIRRFLNLGSDE' A
#
# COMPACT_ATOMS: atom_id res chain seq x y z
N HIS A 1 9.08 -3.23 -10.95
CA HIS A 1 8.84 -2.26 -9.87
C HIS A 1 7.80 -1.27 -10.36
N VAL A 2 6.95 -0.77 -9.47
CA VAL A 2 5.86 0.18 -9.77
C VAL A 2 6.06 1.42 -8.93
N ALA A 3 5.86 2.59 -9.53
CA ALA A 3 5.86 3.86 -8.80
C ALA A 3 4.47 4.13 -8.24
N VAL A 4 4.41 4.40 -6.95
CA VAL A 4 3.19 4.66 -6.20
C VAL A 4 3.33 6.01 -5.51
N CYS A 5 2.28 6.82 -5.55
CA CYS A 5 2.18 8.12 -4.92
C CYS A 5 1.23 8.03 -3.74
N VAL A 6 1.69 8.39 -2.54
CA VAL A 6 0.94 8.18 -1.29
C VAL A 6 0.75 9.51 -0.56
N GLY A 7 -0.41 9.66 0.07
CA GLY A 7 -0.74 10.81 0.91
C GLY A 7 -1.02 12.10 0.13
N GLY A 8 -1.38 13.14 0.88
CA GLY A 8 -1.68 14.47 0.32
C GLY A 8 -0.47 15.13 -0.35
N SER A 9 0.74 14.84 0.15
CA SER A 9 2.01 15.33 -0.41
C SER A 9 2.46 14.56 -1.65
N CYS A 10 1.76 13.49 -2.03
CA CYS A 10 2.08 12.66 -3.19
C CYS A 10 3.51 12.08 -3.12
N ARG A 11 3.94 11.64 -1.93
CA ARG A 11 5.28 11.06 -1.73
C ARG A 11 5.42 9.79 -2.55
N ARG A 12 6.52 9.72 -3.30
CA ARG A 12 6.76 8.66 -4.27
C ARG A 12 7.49 7.47 -3.65
N PHE A 13 6.90 6.30 -3.79
CA PHE A 13 7.46 5.01 -3.37
C PHE A 13 7.68 4.12 -4.59
N VAL A 14 8.77 3.34 -4.57
CA VAL A 14 9.07 2.34 -5.60
C VAL A 14 8.85 0.96 -5.02
N VAL A 15 7.78 0.30 -5.42
CA VAL A 15 7.33 -0.97 -4.87
C VAL A 15 7.69 -2.10 -5.83
N ARG A 16 8.18 -3.24 -5.34
CA ARG A 16 8.34 -4.43 -6.19
C ARG A 16 6.97 -4.90 -6.63
N ALA A 17 6.82 -5.24 -7.91
CA ALA A 17 5.56 -5.75 -8.43
C ALA A 17 5.13 -7.03 -7.68
N THR A 18 6.08 -7.83 -7.19
CA THR A 18 5.82 -9.01 -6.36
C THR A 18 5.14 -8.70 -5.02
N HIS A 19 5.35 -7.50 -4.44
CA HIS A 19 4.67 -7.10 -3.20
C HIS A 19 3.21 -6.72 -3.43
N LEU A 20 2.85 -6.32 -4.66
CA LEU A 20 1.47 -5.97 -5.01
C LEU A 20 0.55 -7.21 -4.98
N ASN A 21 1.11 -8.41 -5.08
CA ASN A 21 0.36 -9.67 -4.91
C ASN A 21 0.07 -9.99 -3.42
N HIS A 22 0.58 -9.20 -2.47
CA HIS A 22 0.29 -9.43 -1.06
C HIS A 22 -1.17 -9.02 -0.76
N PRO A 23 -1.93 -9.79 0.03
CA PRO A 23 -3.35 -9.51 0.30
C PRO A 23 -3.61 -8.13 0.91
N ILE A 24 -2.63 -7.56 1.61
CA ILE A 24 -2.75 -6.18 2.11
C ILE A 24 -2.81 -5.16 0.99
N PHE A 25 -2.02 -5.34 -0.07
CA PHE A 25 -2.04 -4.44 -1.21
C PHE A 25 -3.37 -4.52 -1.94
N ASN A 26 -4.04 -5.68 -1.97
CA ASN A 26 -5.39 -5.76 -2.54
C ASN A 26 -6.38 -4.81 -1.85
N ARG A 27 -6.38 -4.75 -0.51
CA ARG A 27 -7.25 -3.81 0.21
C ARG A 27 -6.91 -2.35 -0.11
N ILE A 28 -5.62 -2.02 -0.08
CA ILE A 28 -5.13 -0.66 -0.37
C ILE A 28 -5.49 -0.24 -1.81
N LEU A 29 -5.32 -1.15 -2.78
CA LEU A 29 -5.62 -0.91 -4.18
C LEU A 29 -7.12 -0.78 -4.43
N SER A 30 -7.96 -1.59 -3.78
CA SER A 30 -9.42 -1.45 -3.88
C SER A 30 -9.90 -0.12 -3.30
N GLN A 31 -9.33 0.36 -2.19
CA GLN A 31 -9.67 1.67 -1.65
C GLN A 31 -9.22 2.81 -2.59
N ALA A 32 -8.02 2.70 -3.17
CA ALA A 32 -7.53 3.64 -4.15
C ALA A 32 -8.39 3.68 -5.43
N GLU A 33 -8.89 2.52 -5.86
CA GLU A 33 -9.84 2.40 -6.97
C GLU A 33 -11.17 3.09 -6.64
N GLU A 34 -11.73 2.89 -5.45
CA GLU A 34 -12.99 3.52 -5.05
C GLU A 34 -12.87 5.06 -4.99
N GLU A 35 -11.73 5.58 -4.50
CA GLU A 35 -11.52 7.02 -4.34
C GLU A 35 -11.11 7.72 -5.64
N PHE A 36 -10.22 7.12 -6.44
CA PHE A 36 -9.62 7.75 -7.62
C PHE A 36 -10.04 7.13 -8.95
N GLY A 37 -10.66 5.96 -8.95
CA GLY A 37 -10.96 5.19 -10.15
C GLY A 37 -9.71 4.66 -10.85
N PHE A 38 -9.94 3.98 -11.98
CA PHE A 38 -8.86 3.45 -12.83
C PHE A 38 -8.26 4.47 -13.79
N ALA A 39 -8.91 5.62 -13.96
CA ALA A 39 -8.51 6.65 -14.92
C ALA A 39 -7.46 7.61 -14.32
N ASN A 40 -6.33 7.07 -13.88
CA ASN A 40 -5.18 7.88 -13.42
C ASN A 40 -4.11 7.93 -14.50
N ALA A 41 -3.89 9.10 -15.09
CA ALA A 41 -2.75 9.36 -15.96
C ALA A 41 -1.50 9.62 -15.09
N GLY A 42 -0.77 8.56 -14.72
CA GLY A 42 0.46 8.68 -13.94
C GLY A 42 0.70 7.57 -12.92
N PRO A 43 1.61 7.78 -11.95
CA PRO A 43 1.84 6.82 -10.88
C PRO A 43 0.57 6.60 -10.05
N LEU A 44 0.38 5.36 -9.61
CA LEU A 44 -0.78 4.91 -8.85
C LEU A 44 -0.91 5.73 -7.56
N ARG A 45 -2.05 6.42 -7.36
CA ARG A 45 -2.31 7.21 -6.15
C ARG A 45 -2.97 6.36 -5.08
N ILE A 46 -2.46 6.42 -3.87
CA ILE A 46 -2.98 5.67 -2.72
C ILE A 46 -3.41 6.67 -1.64
N PRO A 47 -4.67 6.60 -1.16
CA PRO A 47 -5.19 7.48 -0.13
C PRO A 47 -4.86 6.92 1.26
N TYR A 48 -3.57 6.72 1.52
CA TYR A 48 -3.04 6.32 2.82
C TYR A 48 -2.16 7.40 3.40
N ASP A 49 -1.97 7.36 4.71
CA ASP A 49 -0.90 8.10 5.35
C ASP A 49 0.48 7.59 4.87
N GLU A 50 1.40 8.54 4.70
CA GLU A 50 2.73 8.28 4.16
C GLU A 50 3.57 7.39 5.10
N LEU A 51 3.39 7.52 6.42
CA LEU A 51 4.10 6.74 7.44
C LEU A 51 3.50 5.34 7.57
N GLU A 52 2.17 5.22 7.56
CA GLU A 52 1.51 3.91 7.58
C GLU A 52 1.89 3.07 6.35
N PHE A 53 1.94 3.67 5.17
CA PHE A 53 2.35 2.97 3.95
C PHE A 53 3.81 2.52 4.02
N GLU A 54 4.69 3.32 4.62
CA GLU A 54 6.09 2.96 4.81
C GLU A 54 6.24 1.74 5.74
N GLU A 55 5.49 1.69 6.84
CA GLU A 55 5.45 0.51 7.72
C GLU A 55 4.91 -0.72 6.98
N ILE A 56 3.89 -0.53 6.12
CA ILE A 56 3.36 -1.61 5.30
C ILE A 56 4.43 -2.19 4.36
N LEU A 57 5.22 -1.32 3.72
CA LEU A 57 6.33 -1.74 2.86
C LEU A 57 7.40 -2.52 3.63
N LYS A 58 7.76 -2.09 4.84
CA LYS A 58 8.70 -2.81 5.70
C LYS A 58 8.18 -4.18 6.10
N LEU A 59 6.88 -4.28 6.35
CA LEU A 59 6.23 -5.55 6.66
C LEU A 59 6.26 -6.46 5.43
N VAL A 60 5.71 -6.09 4.28
CA VAL A 60 5.69 -6.99 3.10
C VAL A 60 7.08 -7.38 2.58
N SER A 61 8.12 -6.60 2.90
CA SER A 61 9.50 -6.93 2.56
C SER A 61 10.11 -8.04 3.44
N ARG A 62 9.46 -8.43 4.54
CA ARG A 62 9.91 -9.53 5.42
C ARG A 62 9.15 -10.82 5.06
N PRO A 63 9.83 -11.98 5.06
CA PRO A 63 9.25 -13.25 4.58
C PRO A 63 8.09 -13.79 5.45
N ASP A 64 7.96 -13.37 6.72
CA ASP A 64 6.98 -13.91 7.70
C ASP A 64 5.73 -13.02 7.92
N SER A 65 5.54 -11.98 7.11
CA SER A 65 4.74 -10.81 7.49
C SER A 65 3.23 -10.95 7.43
N ILE A 66 2.73 -12.02 6.80
CA ILE A 66 1.30 -12.34 6.76
C ILE A 66 0.74 -12.51 8.18
N ARG A 67 1.52 -13.11 9.10
CA ARG A 67 1.10 -13.35 10.49
C ARG A 67 1.04 -12.08 11.35
N ARG A 68 1.87 -11.08 11.06
CA ARG A 68 1.96 -9.87 11.90
C ARG A 68 0.86 -8.86 11.58
N PHE A 69 0.46 -8.74 10.31
CA PHE A 69 -0.63 -7.86 9.91
C PHE A 69 -1.99 -8.23 10.51
N LEU A 70 -2.27 -9.53 10.62
CA LEU A 70 -3.52 -10.01 11.23
C LEU A 70 -3.58 -9.74 12.75
N ASN A 71 -2.43 -9.58 13.41
CA ASN A 71 -2.36 -9.32 14.85
C ASN A 71 -2.34 -7.82 15.20
N LEU A 72 -2.19 -6.91 14.24
CA LEU A 72 -2.13 -5.46 14.51
C LEU A 72 -3.52 -4.79 14.52
N GLY A 73 -4.59 -5.54 14.20
CA GLY A 73 -5.98 -5.06 14.20
C GLY A 73 -6.79 -5.52 15.42
N SER A 74 -6.13 -5.78 16.55
CA SER A 74 -6.76 -6.18 17.82
C SER A 74 -6.11 -5.44 18.97
N ASP A 75 -6.11 -4.11 18.92
CA ASP A 75 -6.19 -3.30 20.12
C ASP A 75 -7.13 -2.15 19.79
N GLU A 76 -8.14 -2.00 20.65
CA GLU A 76 -9.39 -1.25 20.52
C GLU A 76 -9.19 0.27 20.36
#